data_AF-A0A6A4IEV7-F1
#
_entry.id   AF-A0A6A4IEV7-F1
#
_cell.length_a   1.000
_cell.length_b   1.000
_cell.length_c   1.000
_cell.angle_alpha   90.00
_cell.angle_beta   90.00
_cell.angle_gamma   90.00
#
_symmetry.space_group_name_H-M   'P 1'
#
loop_
_entity.id
_entity.type
_entity.pdbx_description
1 polymer ?
#
loop_
_entity_poly.entity_id
_entity_poly.type
_entity_poly.pdbx_seq_one_letter_code
_entity_poly.pdbx_strand_id
1 'polypeptide(L)'
;MVGTEYGPFADAYVDAWKYVVSAIRSAHAHKIGVVIDLHAAPGAQNTDSHSGLSGGKAGLWDSTQFQKRTVAILVAMARRYCSAIKAIHTVVPDTQELPIYVSDAWDTNWYSKYVKDQSTAGSFLVLDHHLYRCFTSQDQAKSASQHADEVHPDNLNSAEETQGSIVIGEWSAALNPASLSSYPDPESKLKAQREWGHAQWGAFEKWCGGWFFWTLKKEGGSDRGWCYYTAVEQGVLPAQADRFKSAFGQHSVESLKSRGQAEAQGAMQAHVGWWNNHSSNPDKFEHWRFEQGFQQGWEDCMAFYFGGELTGSELGFIGQWKRLRTEAHRREKGNSEMVWEFEHGFEQAVGKFHRAVVYSVA
;
A
#
# COMPACT_ATOMS: atom_id res chain seq x y z
N MET A 1 4.34 28.75 11.80
CA MET A 1 5.68 29.07 11.24
C MET A 1 6.50 30.02 12.12
N VAL A 2 5.91 30.69 13.13
CA VAL A 2 6.70 31.52 14.07
C VAL A 2 7.75 30.67 14.81
N GLY A 3 9.02 31.07 14.76
CA GLY A 3 10.13 30.35 15.39
C GLY A 3 10.66 29.15 14.59
N THR A 4 10.37 29.06 13.29
CA THR A 4 10.97 28.08 12.37
C THR A 4 11.72 28.80 11.24
N GLU A 5 12.61 28.12 10.51
CA GLU A 5 13.29 28.69 9.32
C GLU A 5 12.30 29.20 8.25
N TYR A 6 11.09 28.63 8.18
CA TYR A 6 10.02 29.08 7.28
C TYR A 6 9.31 30.36 7.72
N GLY A 7 9.53 30.80 8.97
CA GLY A 7 8.82 31.95 9.55
C GLY A 7 8.88 33.20 8.69
N PRO A 8 10.07 33.61 8.21
CA PRO A 8 10.22 34.74 7.29
C PRO A 8 9.52 34.57 5.93
N PHE A 9 9.19 33.33 5.54
CA PHE A 9 8.56 33.01 4.25
C PHE A 9 7.07 32.63 4.39
N ALA A 10 6.46 32.87 5.56
CA ALA A 10 5.11 32.40 5.87
C ALA A 10 4.06 32.85 4.82
N ASP A 11 4.24 34.04 4.25
CA ASP A 11 3.36 34.61 3.22
C ASP A 11 3.28 33.74 1.95
N ALA A 12 4.34 33.01 1.61
CA ALA A 12 4.34 32.07 0.48
C ALA A 12 3.39 30.87 0.71
N TYR A 13 3.02 30.59 1.96
CA TYR A 13 2.25 29.40 2.34
C TYR A 13 0.81 29.72 2.78
N VAL A 14 0.44 31.00 2.93
CA VAL A 14 -0.91 31.42 3.41
C VAL A 14 -2.03 30.75 2.62
N ASP A 15 -1.80 30.57 1.31
CA ASP A 15 -2.76 30.01 0.39
C ASP A 15 -2.57 28.51 0.11
N ALA A 16 -1.55 27.85 0.65
CA ALA A 16 -1.21 26.46 0.33
C ALA A 16 -2.40 25.50 0.53
N TRP A 17 -3.20 25.73 1.57
CA TRP A 17 -4.36 24.90 1.90
C TRP A 17 -5.41 24.86 0.78
N LYS A 18 -5.62 25.97 0.04
CA LYS A 18 -6.62 26.02 -1.03
C LYS A 18 -6.25 25.07 -2.18
N TYR A 19 -4.96 24.92 -2.45
CA TYR A 19 -4.43 24.02 -3.47
C TYR A 19 -4.54 22.56 -3.04
N VAL A 20 -4.28 22.25 -1.76
CA VAL A 20 -4.48 20.90 -1.20
C VAL A 20 -5.94 20.47 -1.35
N VAL A 21 -6.89 21.33 -0.98
CA VAL A 21 -8.32 21.04 -1.14
C VAL A 21 -8.71 20.88 -2.61
N SER A 22 -8.17 21.73 -3.49
CA SER A 22 -8.41 21.61 -4.94
C SER A 22 -7.91 20.27 -5.47
N ALA A 23 -6.72 19.83 -5.07
CA ALA A 23 -6.15 18.55 -5.48
C ALA A 23 -7.01 17.37 -5.03
N ILE A 24 -7.50 17.38 -3.78
CA ILE A 24 -8.40 16.34 -3.25
C ILE A 24 -9.72 16.30 -4.04
N ARG A 25 -10.30 17.46 -4.37
CA ARG A 25 -11.53 17.53 -5.18
C ARG A 25 -11.29 17.01 -6.60
N SER A 26 -10.16 17.37 -7.22
CA SER A 26 -9.78 16.86 -8.53
C SER A 26 -9.59 15.35 -8.50
N ALA A 27 -8.93 14.81 -7.47
CA ALA A 27 -8.75 13.38 -7.28
C ALA A 27 -10.11 12.67 -7.12
N HIS A 28 -11.01 13.19 -6.29
CA HIS A 28 -12.37 12.67 -6.13
C HIS A 28 -13.13 12.63 -7.47
N ALA A 29 -13.12 13.74 -8.24
CA ALA A 29 -13.77 13.80 -9.55
C ALA A 29 -13.24 12.76 -10.55
N HIS A 30 -12.01 12.28 -10.36
CA HIS A 30 -11.38 11.25 -11.17
C HIS A 30 -11.31 9.89 -10.47
N LYS A 31 -12.01 9.70 -9.34
CA LYS A 31 -12.05 8.44 -8.60
C LYS A 31 -10.66 7.97 -8.14
N ILE A 32 -9.86 8.90 -7.62
CA ILE A 32 -8.52 8.67 -7.10
C ILE A 32 -8.52 8.87 -5.57
N GLY A 33 -8.03 7.87 -4.83
CA GLY A 33 -7.78 7.98 -3.40
C GLY A 33 -6.57 8.87 -3.09
N VAL A 34 -6.54 9.49 -1.92
CA VAL A 34 -5.48 10.43 -1.52
C VAL A 34 -4.92 10.05 -0.17
N VAL A 35 -3.59 9.91 -0.09
CA VAL A 35 -2.83 9.91 1.16
C VAL A 35 -2.29 11.33 1.36
N ILE A 36 -2.45 11.86 2.57
CA ILE A 36 -1.90 13.17 2.94
C ILE A 36 -0.67 12.94 3.81
N ASP A 37 0.48 13.36 3.29
CA ASP A 37 1.77 13.28 3.98
C ASP A 37 2.14 14.63 4.62
N LEU A 38 2.58 14.58 5.89
CA LEU A 38 3.22 15.72 6.55
C LEU A 38 4.72 15.63 6.30
N HIS A 39 5.13 16.05 5.10
CA HIS A 39 6.50 15.88 4.60
C HIS A 39 7.57 16.68 5.37
N ALA A 40 7.18 17.77 6.04
CA ALA A 40 8.09 18.64 6.78
C ALA A 40 7.51 19.05 8.14
N ALA A 41 8.24 18.74 9.21
CA ALA A 41 7.89 19.12 10.58
C ALA A 41 8.55 20.45 11.00
N PRO A 42 7.96 21.21 11.94
CA PRO A 42 8.66 22.30 12.63
C PRO A 42 10.04 21.87 13.16
N GLY A 43 11.08 22.60 12.77
CA GLY A 43 12.47 22.26 13.13
C GLY A 43 13.07 21.13 12.30
N ALA A 44 12.31 20.52 11.39
CA ALA A 44 12.67 19.41 10.52
C ALA A 44 13.08 18.11 11.22
N GLN A 45 12.63 17.01 10.64
CA GLN A 45 12.81 15.66 11.16
C GLN A 45 14.10 14.98 10.68
N ASN A 46 14.72 15.49 9.62
CA ASN A 46 15.96 14.97 9.05
C ASN A 46 16.83 16.12 8.53
N THR A 47 18.00 15.81 7.97
CA THR A 47 18.98 16.81 7.48
C THR A 47 18.80 17.15 6.01
N ASP A 48 17.88 16.48 5.32
CA ASP A 48 17.73 16.58 3.87
C ASP A 48 16.89 17.79 3.49
N SER A 49 17.23 18.41 2.36
CA SER A 49 16.55 19.63 1.89
C SER A 49 15.05 19.48 1.69
N HIS A 50 14.56 18.25 1.44
CA HIS A 50 13.14 17.97 1.28
C HIS A 50 12.31 18.17 2.56
N SER A 51 12.96 18.18 3.74
CA SER A 51 12.33 18.55 5.01
C SER A 51 12.19 20.07 5.16
N GLY A 52 12.65 20.84 4.17
CA GLY A 52 12.56 22.29 4.12
C GLY A 52 13.70 23.02 4.82
N LEU A 53 14.76 22.33 5.25
CA LEU A 53 15.95 22.96 5.80
C LEU A 53 16.90 23.46 4.71
N SER A 54 17.56 24.58 4.99
CA SER A 54 18.75 25.02 4.23
C SER A 54 20.07 24.73 4.96
N GLY A 55 20.03 24.57 6.30
CA GLY A 55 21.22 24.46 7.15
C GLY A 55 21.68 23.04 7.51
N GLY A 56 20.97 22.00 7.06
CA GLY A 56 21.37 20.59 7.25
C GLY A 56 21.35 20.08 8.69
N LYS A 57 20.71 20.78 9.63
CA LYS A 57 20.59 20.35 11.04
C LYS A 57 19.12 20.13 11.42
N ALA A 58 18.75 18.88 11.69
CA ALA A 58 17.46 18.54 12.27
C ALA A 58 17.35 19.10 13.70
N GLY A 59 16.24 19.78 14.00
CA GLY A 59 15.96 20.41 15.29
C GLY A 59 14.66 19.92 15.95
N LEU A 60 13.84 19.11 15.25
CA LEU A 60 12.62 18.54 15.81
C LEU A 60 12.89 17.73 17.09
N TRP A 61 13.93 16.89 17.05
CA TRP A 61 14.22 15.91 18.11
C TRP A 61 14.77 16.56 19.40
N ASP A 62 15.37 17.74 19.29
CA ASP A 62 15.95 18.49 20.41
C ASP A 62 14.97 19.49 21.05
N SER A 63 13.74 19.60 20.53
CA SER A 63 12.78 20.63 20.95
C SER A 63 11.40 20.04 21.24
N THR A 64 11.07 19.94 22.53
CA THR A 64 9.72 19.54 22.98
C THR A 64 8.62 20.48 22.46
N GLN A 65 8.94 21.76 22.22
CA GLN A 65 8.01 22.71 21.62
C GLN A 65 7.71 22.34 20.16
N PHE A 66 8.72 21.96 19.38
CA PHE A 66 8.53 21.52 18.00
C PHE A 66 7.76 20.22 17.94
N GLN A 67 8.10 19.23 18.78
CA GLN A 67 7.36 17.95 18.86
C GLN A 67 5.87 18.17 19.17
N LYS A 68 5.55 18.97 20.20
CA LYS A 68 4.15 19.31 20.54
C LYS A 68 3.44 20.02 19.39
N ARG A 69 4.15 20.89 18.67
CA ARG A 69 3.59 21.60 17.52
C ARG A 69 3.33 20.66 16.34
N THR A 70 4.22 19.72 16.05
CA THR A 70 4.03 18.69 15.02
C THR A 70 2.79 17.85 15.33
N VAL A 71 2.64 17.39 16.58
CA VAL A 71 1.44 16.65 17.01
C VAL A 71 0.17 17.49 16.84
N ALA A 72 0.20 18.78 17.23
CA ALA A 72 -0.94 19.67 17.04
C ALA A 72 -1.31 19.86 15.56
N ILE A 73 -0.32 19.92 14.66
CA ILE A 73 -0.53 19.98 13.21
C ILE A 73 -1.19 18.70 12.70
N LEU A 74 -0.69 17.52 13.08
CA LEU A 74 -1.28 16.23 12.71
C LEU A 74 -2.73 16.11 13.17
N VAL A 75 -3.03 16.48 14.42
CA VAL A 75 -4.40 16.47 14.96
C VAL A 75 -5.30 17.46 14.19
N ALA A 76 -4.80 18.65 13.85
CA ALA A 76 -5.55 19.63 13.08
C ALA A 76 -5.83 19.14 11.65
N MET A 77 -4.85 18.52 11.01
CA MET A 77 -4.99 17.90 9.69
C MET A 77 -6.05 16.81 9.73
N ALA A 78 -5.93 15.83 10.63
CA ALA A 78 -6.88 14.72 10.76
C ALA A 78 -8.32 15.22 10.97
N ARG A 79 -8.54 16.15 11.90
CA ARG A 79 -9.87 16.75 12.15
C ARG A 79 -10.45 17.43 10.91
N ARG A 80 -9.61 18.16 10.17
CA ARG A 80 -10.03 18.91 8.98
C ARG A 80 -10.39 17.97 7.82
N TYR A 81 -9.62 16.90 7.63
CA TYR A 81 -9.93 15.89 6.61
C TYR A 81 -11.16 15.05 6.97
N CYS A 82 -11.33 14.62 8.22
CA CYS A 82 -12.55 13.95 8.65
C CYS A 82 -13.79 14.83 8.41
N SER A 83 -13.69 16.13 8.68
CA SER A 83 -14.78 17.08 8.40
C SER A 83 -15.05 17.22 6.90
N ALA A 84 -14.01 17.27 6.07
CA ALA A 84 -14.16 17.33 4.62
C ALA A 84 -14.78 16.04 4.05
N ILE A 85 -14.36 14.88 4.52
CA ILE A 85 -14.91 13.58 4.15
C ILE A 85 -16.40 13.51 4.50
N LYS A 86 -16.79 13.90 5.73
CA LYS A 86 -18.22 13.96 6.13
C LYS A 86 -19.04 14.93 5.30
N ALA A 87 -18.44 16.02 4.81
CA ALA A 87 -19.12 16.99 3.95
C ALA A 87 -19.30 16.48 2.51
N ILE A 88 -18.38 15.65 2.01
CA ILE A 88 -18.45 15.04 0.67
C ILE A 88 -19.35 13.79 0.71
N HIS A 89 -19.25 12.97 1.75
CA HIS A 89 -19.98 11.73 1.92
C HIS A 89 -21.00 11.85 3.06
N THR A 90 -22.28 11.85 2.71
CA THR A 90 -23.40 11.95 3.66
C THR A 90 -23.62 10.72 4.53
N VAL A 91 -22.87 9.64 4.32
CA VAL A 91 -23.10 8.31 4.95
C VAL A 91 -21.85 7.71 5.61
N VAL A 92 -20.79 8.49 5.84
CA VAL A 92 -19.61 7.96 6.55
C VAL A 92 -19.96 7.77 8.04
N PRO A 93 -19.92 6.54 8.58
CA PRO A 93 -20.18 6.31 9.99
C PRO A 93 -19.17 7.07 10.86
N ASP A 94 -19.61 7.55 12.02
CA ASP A 94 -18.71 8.19 13.00
C ASP A 94 -17.61 7.25 13.54
N THR A 95 -17.70 5.95 13.22
CA THR A 95 -16.75 4.89 13.58
C THR A 95 -15.72 4.59 12.50
N GLN A 96 -15.71 5.29 11.35
CA GLN A 96 -14.69 5.05 10.33
C GLN A 96 -13.35 5.65 10.75
N GLU A 97 -12.42 4.79 11.13
CA GLU A 97 -11.03 5.17 11.35
C GLU A 97 -10.29 5.31 10.02
N LEU A 98 -9.58 6.42 9.85
CA LEU A 98 -8.67 6.58 8.72
C LEU A 98 -7.38 5.79 9.02
N PRO A 99 -6.82 5.07 8.03
CA PRO A 99 -5.52 4.46 8.19
C PRO A 99 -4.47 5.52 8.54
N ILE A 100 -3.62 5.21 9.52
CA ILE A 100 -2.47 6.04 9.88
C ILE A 100 -1.23 5.40 9.27
N TYR A 101 -0.58 6.16 8.38
CA TYR A 101 0.68 5.77 7.76
C TYR A 101 1.84 6.17 8.68
N VAL A 102 2.75 5.23 8.92
CA VAL A 102 3.91 5.41 9.80
C VAL A 102 5.15 5.15 8.96
N SER A 103 5.98 6.17 8.76
CA SER A 103 7.30 6.00 8.14
C SER A 103 8.15 5.02 8.95
N ASP A 104 8.90 4.18 8.25
CA ASP A 104 9.83 3.25 8.87
C ASP A 104 11.09 3.89 9.45
N ALA A 105 11.28 5.20 9.27
CA ALA A 105 12.45 5.95 9.73
C ALA A 105 13.79 5.25 9.44
N TRP A 106 13.89 4.55 8.29
CA TRP A 106 15.04 3.75 7.86
C TRP A 106 15.34 2.48 8.69
N ASP A 107 14.41 2.04 9.54
CA ASP A 107 14.45 0.75 10.25
C ASP A 107 13.17 -0.06 10.02
N THR A 108 13.01 -0.54 8.78
CA THR A 108 11.85 -1.33 8.35
C THR A 108 11.60 -2.57 9.22
N ASN A 109 12.65 -3.18 9.77
CA ASN A 109 12.55 -4.38 10.60
C ASN A 109 11.96 -4.12 11.99
N TRP A 110 12.24 -2.94 12.56
CA TRP A 110 11.65 -2.53 13.82
C TRP A 110 10.20 -2.08 13.62
N TYR A 111 9.95 -1.22 12.62
CA TYR A 111 8.63 -0.65 12.42
C TYR A 111 7.60 -1.64 11.85
N SER A 112 8.02 -2.68 11.12
CA SER A 112 7.10 -3.76 10.72
C SER A 112 6.54 -4.52 11.91
N LYS A 113 7.37 -4.81 12.92
CA LYS A 113 6.94 -5.42 14.19
C LYS A 113 6.05 -4.46 14.98
N TYR A 114 6.42 -3.18 15.05
CA TYR A 114 5.60 -2.17 15.71
C TYR A 114 4.19 -2.10 15.10
N VAL A 115 4.09 -2.00 13.77
CA VAL A 115 2.80 -1.97 13.06
C VAL A 115 2.00 -3.24 13.30
N LYS A 116 2.63 -4.41 13.22
CA LYS A 116 1.97 -5.68 13.54
C LYS A 116 1.37 -5.70 14.95
N ASP A 117 2.16 -5.30 15.94
CA ASP A 117 1.81 -5.39 17.37
C ASP A 117 0.78 -4.33 17.78
N GLN A 118 0.80 -3.15 17.16
CA GLN A 118 -0.10 -2.04 17.49
C GLN A 118 -1.37 -1.97 16.65
N SER A 119 -1.42 -2.67 15.52
CA SER A 119 -2.66 -2.75 14.72
C SER A 119 -3.72 -3.55 15.47
N THR A 120 -4.98 -3.17 15.34
CA THR A 120 -6.13 -3.94 15.87
C THR A 120 -7.31 -3.81 14.92
N ALA A 121 -8.43 -4.48 15.21
CA ALA A 121 -9.66 -4.27 14.44
C ALA A 121 -10.17 -2.81 14.51
N GLY A 122 -9.79 -2.04 15.54
CA GLY A 122 -10.06 -0.60 15.69
C GLY A 122 -8.78 0.22 15.82
N SER A 123 -7.73 -0.17 15.09
CA SER A 123 -6.51 0.63 14.93
C SER A 123 -5.85 0.20 13.64
N PHE A 124 -6.05 0.98 12.58
CA PHE A 124 -5.51 0.66 11.26
C PHE A 124 -4.20 1.41 11.01
N LEU A 125 -3.08 0.71 11.20
CA LEU A 125 -1.74 1.23 10.92
C LEU A 125 -1.22 0.66 9.60
N VAL A 126 -0.53 1.50 8.84
CA VAL A 126 0.15 1.13 7.59
C VAL A 126 1.60 1.55 7.70
N LEU A 127 2.53 0.62 7.46
CA LEU A 127 3.95 0.95 7.36
C LEU A 127 4.22 1.63 6.01
N ASP A 128 4.85 2.80 6.03
CA ASP A 128 5.38 3.46 4.84
C ASP A 128 6.88 3.20 4.73
N HIS A 129 7.29 2.51 3.66
CA HIS A 129 8.68 2.19 3.36
C HIS A 129 9.14 2.88 2.07
N HIS A 130 10.31 3.50 2.11
CA HIS A 130 10.93 4.14 0.94
C HIS A 130 12.05 3.26 0.40
N LEU A 131 11.93 2.82 -0.85
CA LEU A 131 12.89 1.90 -1.46
C LEU A 131 13.65 2.58 -2.60
N TYR A 132 14.95 2.77 -2.39
CA TYR A 132 15.89 3.25 -3.39
C TYR A 132 17.14 2.36 -3.46
N ARG A 133 17.69 2.21 -4.67
CA ARG A 133 18.88 1.40 -4.97
C ARG A 133 19.90 2.18 -5.82
N CYS A 134 20.14 3.44 -5.48
CA CYS A 134 20.99 4.32 -6.28
C CYS A 134 21.91 5.26 -5.47
N PHE A 135 21.84 5.25 -4.14
CA PHE A 135 22.47 6.27 -3.29
C PHE A 135 23.72 5.78 -2.55
N THR A 136 23.89 4.47 -2.38
CA THR A 136 25.02 3.91 -1.60
C THR A 136 26.13 3.36 -2.48
N SER A 137 27.32 3.15 -1.91
CA SER A 137 28.41 2.44 -2.59
C SER A 137 28.03 0.98 -2.91
N GLN A 138 27.20 0.36 -2.08
CA GLN A 138 26.70 -1.00 -2.27
C GLN A 138 25.77 -1.05 -3.49
N ASP A 139 24.96 -0.01 -3.69
CA ASP A 139 24.11 0.10 -4.88
C ASP A 139 24.94 0.24 -6.16
N GLN A 140 25.99 1.04 -6.10
CA GLN A 140 26.91 1.29 -7.22
C GLN A 140 27.67 0.03 -7.65
N ALA A 141 27.88 -0.91 -6.75
CA ALA A 141 28.59 -2.16 -7.01
C ALA A 141 27.73 -3.21 -7.74
N LYS A 142 26.43 -2.97 -7.90
CA LYS A 142 25.47 -3.89 -8.52
C LYS A 142 25.00 -3.40 -9.88
N SER A 143 24.87 -4.30 -10.84
CA SER A 143 24.22 -4.04 -12.12
C SER A 143 22.71 -3.88 -11.96
N ALA A 144 22.05 -3.29 -12.97
CA ALA A 144 20.60 -3.18 -13.01
C ALA A 144 19.88 -4.54 -12.84
N SER A 145 20.38 -5.60 -13.50
CA SER A 145 19.79 -6.94 -13.38
C SER A 145 20.03 -7.56 -12.00
N GLN A 146 21.19 -7.32 -11.36
CA GLN A 146 21.43 -7.76 -9.98
C GLN A 146 20.46 -7.09 -8.99
N HIS A 147 20.17 -5.79 -9.17
CA HIS A 147 19.14 -5.12 -8.38
C HIS A 147 17.76 -5.75 -8.58
N ALA A 148 17.39 -6.04 -9.83
CA ALA A 148 16.12 -6.69 -10.16
C ALA A 148 15.99 -8.09 -9.52
N ASP A 149 17.06 -8.89 -9.56
CA ASP A 149 17.10 -10.22 -8.96
C ASP A 149 16.95 -10.19 -7.43
N GLU A 150 17.49 -9.15 -6.78
CA GLU A 150 17.39 -9.01 -5.32
C GLU A 150 16.02 -8.50 -4.85
N VAL A 151 15.39 -7.63 -5.65
CA VAL A 151 14.00 -7.19 -5.43
C VAL A 151 13.07 -8.17 -6.15
N HIS A 152 13.17 -9.42 -5.75
CA HIS A 152 12.25 -10.45 -6.20
C HIS A 152 10.98 -10.39 -5.35
N PRO A 153 9.77 -10.63 -5.94
CA PRO A 153 8.55 -10.75 -5.19
C PRO A 153 8.73 -11.57 -3.91
N ASP A 154 9.38 -12.72 -3.95
CA ASP A 154 9.41 -13.64 -2.80
C ASP A 154 10.25 -13.17 -1.58
N ASN A 155 10.72 -11.91 -1.53
CA ASN A 155 11.70 -11.45 -0.53
C ASN A 155 11.30 -10.17 0.25
N LEU A 156 10.00 -9.87 0.39
CA LEU A 156 9.53 -8.74 1.23
C LEU A 156 9.03 -9.20 2.60
N ASN A 157 9.93 -9.67 3.47
CA ASN A 157 9.60 -10.15 4.83
C ASN A 157 8.77 -9.15 5.65
N SER A 158 9.00 -7.83 5.49
CA SER A 158 8.25 -6.79 6.18
C SER A 158 6.76 -6.77 5.78
N ALA A 159 6.43 -7.17 4.56
CA ALA A 159 5.05 -7.28 4.12
C ALA A 159 4.32 -8.44 4.79
N GLU A 160 4.99 -9.60 4.94
CA GLU A 160 4.44 -10.71 5.70
C GLU A 160 4.26 -10.35 7.19
N GLU A 161 5.26 -9.72 7.81
CA GLU A 161 5.23 -9.29 9.21
C GLU A 161 4.04 -8.34 9.47
N THR A 162 3.80 -7.38 8.56
CA THR A 162 2.67 -6.43 8.63
C THR A 162 1.35 -7.00 8.10
N GLN A 163 1.33 -8.27 7.66
CA GLN A 163 0.18 -8.93 7.03
C GLN A 163 -0.39 -8.12 5.85
N GLY A 164 0.50 -7.55 5.03
CA GLY A 164 0.16 -6.71 3.88
C GLY A 164 -0.18 -5.25 4.23
N SER A 165 -0.06 -4.85 5.50
CA SER A 165 -0.23 -3.45 5.93
C SER A 165 1.06 -2.65 5.79
N ILE A 166 1.66 -2.72 4.61
CA ILE A 166 2.82 -1.95 4.19
C ILE A 166 2.56 -1.36 2.81
N VAL A 167 3.03 -0.14 2.59
CA VAL A 167 3.03 0.54 1.30
C VAL A 167 4.45 0.99 0.99
N ILE A 168 4.83 0.90 -0.29
CA ILE A 168 6.05 1.52 -0.77
C ILE A 168 5.74 2.98 -1.11
N GLY A 169 5.81 3.88 -0.13
CA GLY A 169 5.38 5.28 -0.29
C GLY A 169 6.35 6.12 -1.12
N GLU A 170 7.57 5.65 -1.30
CA GLU A 170 8.47 6.19 -2.31
C GLU A 170 9.32 5.09 -2.95
N TRP A 171 9.35 5.08 -4.28
CA TRP A 171 10.30 4.32 -5.08
C TRP A 171 10.43 4.95 -6.46
N SER A 172 11.48 4.60 -7.20
CA SER A 172 11.66 5.07 -8.56
C SER A 172 12.34 4.02 -9.43
N ALA A 173 12.38 4.25 -10.74
CA ALA A 173 13.13 3.40 -11.66
C ALA A 173 14.57 3.89 -11.84
N ALA A 174 15.02 4.85 -11.03
CA ALA A 174 16.37 5.38 -11.09
C ALA A 174 17.39 4.32 -10.64
N LEU A 175 18.52 4.30 -11.36
CA LEU A 175 19.69 3.51 -11.03
C LEU A 175 20.91 4.42 -11.04
N ASN A 176 21.93 4.07 -10.27
CA ASN A 176 23.20 4.76 -10.38
C ASN A 176 23.81 4.52 -11.78
N PRO A 177 24.47 5.51 -12.42
CA PRO A 177 25.13 5.30 -13.71
C PRO A 177 26.11 4.11 -13.74
N ALA A 178 26.77 3.81 -12.60
CA ALA A 178 27.64 2.65 -12.46
C ALA A 178 26.88 1.32 -12.68
N SER A 179 25.64 1.22 -12.22
CA SER A 179 24.79 0.03 -12.39
C SER A 179 24.40 -0.24 -13.85
N LEU A 180 24.57 0.74 -14.74
CA LEU A 180 24.30 0.64 -16.18
C LEU A 180 25.58 0.56 -17.03
N SER A 181 26.76 0.58 -16.41
CA SER A 181 28.06 0.68 -17.10
C SER A 181 28.44 -0.55 -17.90
N SER A 182 27.99 -1.74 -17.49
CA SER A 182 28.28 -3.02 -18.15
C SER A 182 27.43 -3.28 -19.40
N TYR A 183 26.40 -2.47 -19.66
CA TYR A 183 25.51 -2.64 -20.80
C TYR A 183 26.03 -1.81 -21.99
N PRO A 184 26.31 -2.44 -23.14
CA PRO A 184 27.14 -1.84 -24.19
C PRO A 184 26.45 -0.71 -24.98
N ASP A 185 25.13 -0.61 -24.94
CA ASP A 185 24.37 0.27 -25.82
C ASP A 185 23.09 0.82 -25.14
N PRO A 186 22.45 1.87 -25.69
CA PRO A 186 21.24 2.45 -25.09
C PRO A 186 20.04 1.50 -24.99
N GLU A 187 19.90 0.53 -25.90
CA GLU A 187 18.80 -0.42 -25.91
C GLU A 187 18.97 -1.46 -24.80
N SER A 188 20.18 -2.02 -24.64
CA SER A 188 20.48 -2.94 -23.55
C SER A 188 20.34 -2.27 -22.17
N LYS A 189 20.73 -0.99 -22.03
CA LYS A 189 20.47 -0.20 -20.81
C LYS A 189 18.98 -0.01 -20.53
N LEU A 190 18.19 0.33 -21.55
CA LEU A 190 16.74 0.47 -21.41
C LEU A 190 16.09 -0.86 -20.98
N LYS A 191 16.48 -1.97 -21.61
CA LYS A 191 15.97 -3.30 -21.27
C LYS A 191 16.27 -3.66 -19.81
N ALA A 192 17.47 -3.39 -19.33
CA ALA A 192 17.87 -3.67 -17.94
C ALA A 192 17.14 -2.76 -16.94
N GLN A 193 16.93 -1.48 -17.29
CA GLN A 193 16.15 -0.57 -16.45
C GLN A 193 14.66 -0.95 -16.40
N ARG A 194 14.10 -1.45 -17.51
CA ARG A 194 12.74 -2.02 -17.56
C ARG A 194 12.62 -3.25 -16.66
N GLU A 195 13.59 -4.16 -16.73
CA GLU A 195 13.66 -5.33 -15.85
C GLU A 195 13.62 -4.91 -14.37
N TRP A 196 14.43 -3.93 -13.99
CA TRP A 196 14.42 -3.32 -12.65
C TRP A 196 13.06 -2.72 -12.26
N GLY A 197 12.46 -1.90 -13.13
CA GLY A 197 11.16 -1.28 -12.88
C GLY A 197 10.03 -2.31 -12.71
N HIS A 198 10.02 -3.35 -13.55
CA HIS A 198 9.01 -4.42 -13.49
C HIS A 198 9.20 -5.37 -12.30
N ALA A 199 10.44 -5.63 -11.88
CA ALA A 199 10.72 -6.44 -10.68
C ALA A 199 10.16 -5.76 -9.43
N GLN A 200 10.46 -4.46 -9.25
CA GLN A 200 9.90 -3.64 -8.18
C GLN A 200 8.37 -3.62 -8.21
N TRP A 201 7.77 -3.20 -9.34
CA TRP A 201 6.31 -3.16 -9.49
C TRP A 201 5.66 -4.51 -9.19
N GLY A 202 6.19 -5.60 -9.75
CA GLY A 202 5.68 -6.95 -9.52
C GLY A 202 5.77 -7.40 -8.06
N ALA A 203 6.84 -7.03 -7.36
CA ALA A 203 6.99 -7.30 -5.93
C ALA A 203 5.96 -6.51 -5.10
N PHE A 204 5.77 -5.23 -5.40
CA PHE A 204 4.87 -4.37 -4.62
C PHE A 204 3.40 -4.76 -4.81
N GLU A 205 2.99 -5.04 -6.06
CA GLU A 205 1.64 -5.55 -6.37
C GLU A 205 1.34 -6.89 -5.69
N LYS A 206 2.36 -7.71 -5.44
CA LYS A 206 2.16 -9.04 -4.83
C LYS A 206 2.01 -8.97 -3.31
N TRP A 207 2.70 -8.06 -2.64
CA TRP A 207 2.86 -8.13 -1.18
C TRP A 207 2.44 -6.88 -0.41
N CYS A 208 2.45 -5.72 -1.06
CA CYS A 208 2.15 -4.45 -0.41
C CYS A 208 0.69 -4.07 -0.61
N GLY A 209 0.13 -3.26 0.29
CA GLY A 209 -1.18 -2.64 0.13
C GLY A 209 -1.22 -1.52 -0.92
N GLY A 210 -0.09 -1.25 -1.59
CA GLY A 210 0.05 -0.24 -2.63
C GLY A 210 1.47 0.32 -2.72
N TRP A 211 1.65 1.26 -3.64
CA TRP A 211 2.92 1.94 -3.88
C TRP A 211 2.70 3.33 -4.48
N PHE A 212 3.68 4.21 -4.32
CA PHE A 212 3.70 5.57 -4.84
C PHE A 212 5.04 5.85 -5.53
N PHE A 213 5.01 6.06 -6.84
CA PHE A 213 6.22 6.35 -7.61
C PHE A 213 6.68 7.78 -7.34
N TRP A 214 7.92 7.93 -6.90
CA TRP A 214 8.59 9.21 -6.74
C TRP A 214 9.36 9.59 -8.02
N THR A 215 8.85 10.50 -8.85
CA THR A 215 7.65 11.34 -8.71
C THR A 215 6.79 11.32 -9.98
N LEU A 216 5.54 11.82 -9.89
CA LEU A 216 4.62 11.88 -11.02
C LEU A 216 5.24 12.62 -12.22
N LYS A 217 5.85 13.78 -11.95
CA LYS A 217 6.51 14.62 -12.96
C LYS A 217 7.58 15.53 -12.33
N LYS A 218 8.56 15.92 -13.14
CA LYS A 218 9.58 16.91 -12.77
C LYS A 218 9.94 17.80 -13.96
N GLU A 219 10.52 18.96 -13.68
CA GLU A 219 11.16 19.79 -14.70
C GLU A 219 12.47 19.17 -15.18
N GLY A 220 13.00 19.65 -16.31
CA GLY A 220 14.30 19.23 -16.84
C GLY A 220 14.25 17.87 -17.55
N GLY A 221 13.88 17.94 -18.84
CA GLY A 221 14.05 16.87 -19.83
C GLY A 221 13.38 15.53 -19.53
N SER A 222 13.60 14.58 -20.45
CA SER A 222 13.19 13.19 -20.28
C SER A 222 14.02 12.52 -19.18
N ASP A 223 13.36 12.05 -18.11
CA ASP A 223 13.97 11.31 -17.02
C ASP A 223 13.12 10.08 -16.65
N ARG A 224 13.43 8.94 -17.24
CA ARG A 224 12.75 7.66 -16.94
C ARG A 224 13.07 7.08 -15.57
N GLY A 225 14.02 7.66 -14.82
CA GLY A 225 14.35 7.23 -13.47
C GLY A 225 13.42 7.86 -12.43
N TRP A 226 13.19 9.17 -12.54
CA TRP A 226 12.48 9.97 -11.52
C TRP A 226 11.17 10.60 -11.98
N CYS A 227 10.79 10.48 -13.26
CA CYS A 227 9.51 10.97 -13.80
C CYS A 227 8.63 9.78 -14.22
N TYR A 228 7.49 9.60 -13.55
CA TYR A 228 6.55 8.51 -13.84
C TYR A 228 6.05 8.55 -15.29
N TYR A 229 5.68 9.74 -15.80
CA TYR A 229 5.25 9.87 -17.20
C TYR A 229 6.32 9.38 -18.18
N THR A 230 7.57 9.81 -18.00
CA THR A 230 8.66 9.37 -18.89
C THR A 230 8.97 7.88 -18.71
N ALA A 231 8.91 7.36 -17.49
CA ALA A 231 9.11 5.94 -17.22
C ALA A 231 8.07 5.08 -17.95
N VAL A 232 6.80 5.51 -17.99
CA VAL A 232 5.74 4.83 -18.75
C VAL A 232 5.91 5.02 -20.26
N GLU A 233 6.10 6.26 -20.73
CA GLU A 233 6.23 6.60 -22.16
C GLU A 233 7.39 5.87 -22.84
N GLN A 234 8.48 5.62 -22.12
CA GLN A 234 9.65 4.90 -22.64
C GLN A 234 9.65 3.41 -22.29
N GLY A 235 8.56 2.93 -21.69
CA GLY A 235 8.35 1.52 -21.36
C GLY A 235 9.31 0.98 -20.31
N VAL A 236 9.78 1.79 -19.36
CA VAL A 236 10.44 1.30 -18.15
C VAL A 236 9.41 0.75 -17.15
N LEU A 237 8.21 1.35 -17.14
CA LEU A 237 7.05 0.88 -16.39
C LEU A 237 5.91 0.50 -17.35
N PRO A 238 4.96 -0.35 -16.91
CA PRO A 238 3.81 -0.72 -17.72
C PRO A 238 2.91 0.49 -18.01
N ALA A 239 2.31 0.52 -19.21
CA ALA A 239 1.33 1.53 -19.59
C ALA A 239 0.05 1.51 -18.72
N GLN A 240 -0.28 0.33 -18.18
CA GLN A 240 -1.37 0.13 -17.23
C GLN A 240 -0.82 -0.62 -16.02
N ALA A 241 -0.61 0.12 -14.93
CA ALA A 241 -0.04 -0.44 -13.71
C ALA A 241 -1.10 -1.10 -12.81
N ASP A 242 -2.34 -0.62 -12.84
CA ASP A 242 -3.47 -1.17 -12.07
C ASP A 242 -4.17 -2.29 -12.85
N ARG A 243 -3.95 -3.53 -12.42
CA ARG A 243 -4.46 -4.73 -13.10
C ARG A 243 -5.97 -4.90 -12.92
N PHE A 244 -6.52 -4.51 -11.79
CA PHE A 244 -7.95 -4.64 -11.51
C PHE A 244 -8.77 -3.63 -12.30
N LYS A 245 -8.32 -2.38 -12.39
CA LYS A 245 -8.97 -1.37 -13.25
C LYS A 245 -8.90 -1.76 -14.72
N SER A 246 -7.81 -2.40 -15.14
CA SER A 246 -7.64 -2.89 -16.52
C SER A 246 -8.56 -4.07 -16.84
N ALA A 247 -8.84 -4.93 -15.86
CA ALA A 247 -9.78 -6.04 -15.96
C ALA A 247 -11.25 -5.61 -15.79
N PHE A 248 -11.51 -4.40 -15.29
CA PHE A 248 -12.86 -3.95 -15.01
C PHE A 248 -13.73 -3.88 -16.27
N GLY A 249 -14.95 -4.39 -16.17
CA GLY A 249 -15.89 -4.54 -17.29
C GLY A 249 -15.74 -5.84 -18.10
N GLN A 250 -14.68 -6.63 -17.86
CA GLN A 250 -14.52 -7.95 -18.49
C GLN A 250 -15.32 -9.05 -17.77
N HIS A 251 -15.81 -8.75 -16.57
CA HIS A 251 -16.55 -9.67 -15.71
C HIS A 251 -17.88 -9.06 -15.27
N SER A 252 -18.95 -9.86 -15.25
CA SER A 252 -20.23 -9.44 -14.67
C SER A 252 -20.33 -9.86 -13.20
N VAL A 253 -21.30 -9.27 -12.49
CA VAL A 253 -21.59 -9.65 -11.11
C VAL A 253 -21.97 -11.14 -11.04
N GLU A 254 -22.76 -11.62 -12.00
CA GLU A 254 -23.23 -13.00 -12.08
C GLU A 254 -22.08 -13.97 -12.38
N SER A 255 -21.17 -13.60 -13.29
CA SER A 255 -20.03 -14.47 -13.65
C SER A 255 -19.11 -14.69 -12.44
N LEU A 256 -18.79 -13.62 -11.70
CA LEU A 256 -17.95 -13.74 -10.50
C LEU A 256 -18.69 -14.34 -9.30
N LYS A 257 -20.01 -14.17 -9.17
CA LYS A 257 -20.78 -14.91 -8.16
C LYS A 257 -20.76 -16.42 -8.42
N SER A 258 -21.01 -16.83 -9.66
CA SER A 258 -20.97 -18.25 -10.06
C SER A 258 -19.58 -18.84 -9.87
N ARG A 259 -18.53 -18.10 -10.28
CA ARG A 259 -17.14 -18.50 -10.05
C ARG A 259 -16.83 -18.65 -8.56
N GLY A 260 -17.27 -17.71 -7.73
CA GLY A 260 -17.09 -17.74 -6.28
C GLY A 260 -17.69 -18.97 -5.63
N GLN A 261 -18.89 -19.39 -6.05
CA GLN A 261 -19.53 -20.61 -5.55
C GLN A 261 -18.71 -21.86 -5.89
N ALA A 262 -18.23 -21.98 -7.13
CA ALA A 262 -17.40 -23.11 -7.55
C ALA A 262 -16.05 -23.14 -6.81
N GLU A 263 -15.41 -21.98 -6.66
CA GLU A 263 -14.15 -21.84 -5.92
C GLU A 263 -14.32 -22.16 -4.42
N ALA A 264 -15.43 -21.73 -3.81
CA ALA A 264 -15.78 -22.02 -2.42
C ALA A 264 -15.96 -23.52 -2.20
N GLN A 265 -16.70 -24.20 -3.08
CA GLN A 265 -16.93 -25.64 -3.00
C GLN A 265 -15.61 -26.41 -3.09
N GLY A 266 -14.75 -26.08 -4.06
CA GLY A 266 -13.45 -26.71 -4.23
C GLY A 266 -12.51 -26.47 -3.05
N ALA A 267 -12.47 -25.23 -2.54
CA ALA A 267 -11.66 -24.86 -1.38
C ALA A 267 -12.11 -25.60 -0.11
N MET A 268 -13.43 -25.67 0.13
CA MET A 268 -14.01 -26.36 1.28
C MET A 268 -13.71 -27.86 1.25
N GLN A 269 -13.89 -28.51 0.09
CA GLN A 269 -13.57 -29.92 -0.08
C GLN A 269 -12.09 -30.21 0.20
N ALA A 270 -11.19 -29.37 -0.31
CA ALA A 270 -9.76 -29.51 -0.07
C ALA A 270 -9.39 -29.28 1.41
N HIS A 271 -9.95 -28.26 2.05
CA HIS A 271 -9.71 -27.94 3.47
C HIS A 271 -10.18 -29.07 4.38
N VAL A 272 -11.45 -29.47 4.28
CA VAL A 272 -12.02 -30.57 5.07
C VAL A 272 -11.27 -31.86 4.81
N GLY A 273 -11.03 -32.18 3.55
CA GLY A 273 -10.32 -33.39 3.15
C GLY A 273 -8.91 -33.45 3.72
N TRP A 274 -8.17 -32.34 3.75
CA TRP A 274 -6.83 -32.31 4.32
C TRP A 274 -6.87 -32.49 5.84
N TRP A 275 -7.66 -31.68 6.56
CA TRP A 275 -7.65 -31.67 8.02
C TRP A 275 -8.24 -32.95 8.63
N ASN A 276 -9.25 -33.56 8.01
CA ASN A 276 -9.79 -34.84 8.46
C ASN A 276 -8.80 -36.00 8.28
N ASN A 277 -7.91 -35.92 7.29
CA ASN A 277 -6.94 -36.99 7.02
C ASN A 277 -5.58 -36.77 7.71
N HIS A 278 -5.29 -35.56 8.19
CA HIS A 278 -3.99 -35.19 8.78
C HIS A 278 -4.07 -34.85 10.27
N SER A 279 -5.23 -35.03 10.91
CA SER A 279 -5.41 -34.85 12.35
C SER A 279 -5.74 -36.14 13.06
N SER A 280 -5.18 -36.34 14.25
CA SER A 280 -5.57 -37.41 15.16
C SER A 280 -6.91 -37.18 15.85
N ASN A 281 -7.49 -35.98 15.73
CA ASN A 281 -8.81 -35.64 16.27
C ASN A 281 -9.58 -34.73 15.28
N PRO A 282 -10.16 -35.29 14.20
CA PRO A 282 -10.91 -34.53 13.20
C PRO A 282 -12.17 -33.82 13.74
N ASP A 283 -12.84 -34.40 14.75
CA ASP A 283 -14.10 -33.88 15.27
C ASP A 283 -13.96 -32.53 16.00
N LYS A 284 -12.72 -32.11 16.29
CA LYS A 284 -12.45 -30.80 16.90
C LYS A 284 -12.61 -29.62 15.96
N PHE A 285 -12.56 -29.85 14.64
CA PHE A 285 -12.58 -28.76 13.67
C PHE A 285 -13.99 -28.19 13.52
N GLU A 286 -14.04 -26.87 13.35
CA GLU A 286 -15.24 -26.09 13.15
C GLU A 286 -15.26 -25.62 11.69
N HIS A 287 -15.19 -26.56 10.73
CA HIS A 287 -15.03 -26.28 9.29
C HIS A 287 -16.04 -25.29 8.72
N TRP A 288 -17.22 -25.14 9.33
CA TRP A 288 -18.20 -24.10 8.98
C TRP A 288 -17.63 -22.68 9.09
N ARG A 289 -16.60 -22.45 9.92
CA ARG A 289 -15.87 -21.18 10.00
C ARG A 289 -15.07 -20.91 8.74
N PHE A 290 -14.43 -21.94 8.17
CA PHE A 290 -13.73 -21.81 6.89
C PHE A 290 -14.69 -21.39 5.78
N GLU A 291 -15.85 -22.05 5.70
CA GLU A 291 -16.89 -21.68 4.72
C GLU A 291 -17.33 -20.22 4.88
N GLN A 292 -17.61 -19.76 6.11
CA GLN A 292 -17.99 -18.37 6.37
C GLN A 292 -16.87 -17.38 6.06
N GLY A 293 -15.62 -17.71 6.40
CA GLY A 293 -14.46 -16.91 6.06
C GLY A 293 -14.31 -16.74 4.56
N PHE A 294 -14.48 -17.85 3.81
CA PHE A 294 -14.42 -17.82 2.36
C PHE A 294 -15.51 -16.95 1.76
N GLN A 295 -16.77 -17.13 2.19
CA GLN A 295 -17.89 -16.32 1.72
C GLN A 295 -17.66 -14.84 2.00
N GLN A 296 -17.25 -14.48 3.22
CA GLN A 296 -16.97 -13.09 3.60
C GLN A 296 -15.85 -12.47 2.76
N GLY A 297 -14.75 -13.20 2.54
CA GLY A 297 -13.62 -12.70 1.73
C GLY A 297 -14.02 -12.46 0.28
N TRP A 298 -14.80 -13.38 -0.31
CA TRP A 298 -15.29 -13.22 -1.69
C TRP A 298 -16.27 -12.03 -1.80
N GLU A 299 -17.16 -11.87 -0.83
CA GLU A 299 -18.11 -10.75 -0.77
C GLU A 299 -17.40 -9.40 -0.61
N ASP A 300 -16.36 -9.33 0.23
CA ASP A 300 -15.54 -8.12 0.39
C ASP A 300 -14.85 -7.77 -0.93
N CYS A 301 -14.25 -8.74 -1.62
CA CYS A 301 -13.67 -8.52 -2.94
C CYS A 301 -14.72 -8.05 -3.97
N MET A 302 -15.91 -8.65 -4.00
CA MET A 302 -17.01 -8.22 -4.87
C MET A 302 -17.45 -6.79 -4.56
N ALA A 303 -17.48 -6.41 -3.28
CA ALA A 303 -17.85 -5.06 -2.85
C ALA A 303 -16.83 -4.01 -3.28
N PHE A 304 -15.53 -4.31 -3.22
CA PHE A 304 -14.48 -3.43 -3.74
C PHE A 304 -14.48 -3.34 -5.27
N TYR A 305 -14.70 -4.47 -5.93
CA TYR A 305 -14.64 -4.55 -7.39
C TYR A 305 -15.86 -3.92 -8.07
N PHE A 306 -17.07 -4.09 -7.53
CA PHE A 306 -18.30 -3.55 -8.15
C PHE A 306 -18.95 -2.40 -7.38
N GLY A 307 -18.62 -2.21 -6.11
CA GLY A 307 -19.29 -1.25 -5.23
C GLY A 307 -18.63 0.13 -5.16
N GLY A 308 -19.40 1.08 -4.62
CA GLY A 308 -18.94 2.44 -4.38
C GLY A 308 -18.64 3.24 -5.66
N GLU A 309 -18.01 4.41 -5.49
CA GLU A 309 -17.61 5.25 -6.62
C GLU A 309 -16.34 4.74 -7.31
N LEU A 310 -15.50 3.99 -6.57
CA LEU A 310 -14.19 3.49 -6.99
C LEU A 310 -14.26 2.10 -7.66
N THR A 311 -15.26 1.83 -8.50
CA THR A 311 -15.45 0.53 -9.17
C THR A 311 -14.19 0.02 -9.89
N GLY A 312 -13.97 -1.29 -9.90
CA GLY A 312 -12.78 -1.93 -10.42
C GLY A 312 -11.60 -1.87 -9.45
N SER A 313 -11.85 -1.64 -8.16
CA SER A 313 -10.82 -1.62 -7.14
C SER A 313 -10.51 -3.02 -6.61
N GLU A 314 -9.23 -3.25 -6.32
CA GLU A 314 -8.74 -4.41 -5.58
C GLU A 314 -9.02 -4.26 -4.08
N LEU A 315 -9.21 -5.38 -3.39
CA LEU A 315 -9.20 -5.42 -1.94
C LEU A 315 -7.74 -5.35 -1.43
N GLY A 316 -7.25 -4.13 -1.18
CA GLY A 316 -5.96 -3.91 -0.53
C GLY A 316 -5.98 -4.20 0.98
N PHE A 317 -4.81 -4.16 1.63
CA PHE A 317 -4.66 -4.31 3.10
C PHE A 317 -5.36 -5.55 3.68
N ILE A 318 -5.17 -6.69 3.01
CA ILE A 318 -5.89 -7.95 3.28
C ILE A 318 -5.82 -8.36 4.76
N GLY A 319 -4.65 -8.21 5.41
CA GLY A 319 -4.50 -8.55 6.83
C GLY A 319 -5.35 -7.70 7.77
N GLN A 320 -5.57 -6.41 7.46
CA GLN A 320 -6.44 -5.56 8.26
C GLN A 320 -7.91 -5.97 8.10
N TRP A 321 -8.36 -6.24 6.87
CA TRP A 321 -9.71 -6.74 6.62
C TRP A 321 -9.94 -8.08 7.29
N LYS A 322 -9.01 -9.02 7.14
CA LYS A 322 -9.03 -10.31 7.83
C LYS A 322 -9.19 -10.12 9.34
N ARG A 323 -8.38 -9.25 9.96
CA ARG A 323 -8.45 -8.95 11.40
C ARG A 323 -9.82 -8.41 11.81
N LEU A 324 -10.35 -7.44 11.07
CA LEU A 324 -11.67 -6.86 11.31
C LEU A 324 -12.79 -7.90 11.20
N ARG A 325 -12.77 -8.71 10.14
CA ARG A 325 -13.79 -9.74 9.88
C ARG A 325 -13.72 -10.88 10.88
N THR A 326 -12.53 -11.32 11.26
CA THR A 326 -12.34 -12.34 12.29
C THR A 326 -12.88 -11.87 13.64
N GLU A 327 -12.61 -10.61 14.03
CA GLU A 327 -13.12 -10.07 15.29
C GLU A 327 -14.66 -9.97 15.28
N ALA A 328 -15.26 -9.54 14.15
CA ALA A 328 -16.71 -9.58 13.98
C ALA A 328 -17.27 -11.00 14.09
N HIS A 329 -16.62 -11.97 13.45
CA HIS A 329 -17.00 -13.38 13.51
C HIS A 329 -16.90 -13.96 14.94
N ARG A 330 -15.85 -13.62 15.70
CA ARG A 330 -15.73 -14.00 17.13
C ARG A 330 -16.90 -13.47 17.96
N ARG A 331 -17.31 -12.23 17.73
CA ARG A 331 -18.45 -11.61 18.43
C ARG A 331 -19.78 -12.26 18.09
N GLU A 332 -19.99 -12.59 16.82
CA GLU A 332 -21.27 -13.14 16.35
C GLU A 332 -21.41 -14.65 16.63
N LYS A 333 -20.35 -15.42 16.39
CA LYS A 333 -20.39 -16.89 16.40
C LYS A 333 -19.64 -17.53 17.58
N GLY A 334 -19.11 -16.70 18.47
CA GLY A 334 -18.31 -17.15 19.61
C GLY A 334 -16.85 -17.43 19.23
N ASN A 335 -16.02 -17.46 20.27
CA ASN A 335 -14.58 -17.64 20.18
C ASN A 335 -14.19 -19.11 20.46
N SER A 336 -13.20 -19.63 19.73
CA SER A 336 -12.67 -20.99 19.92
C SER A 336 -11.22 -21.08 19.44
N GLU A 337 -10.57 -22.22 19.67
CA GLU A 337 -9.25 -22.53 19.10
C GLU A 337 -9.29 -22.70 17.57
N MET A 338 -10.46 -22.83 16.95
CA MET A 338 -10.64 -23.06 15.51
C MET A 338 -10.96 -21.78 14.73
N VAL A 339 -10.88 -20.59 15.34
CA VAL A 339 -11.13 -19.32 14.64
C VAL A 339 -10.17 -19.09 13.46
N TRP A 340 -8.97 -19.68 13.49
CA TRP A 340 -8.04 -19.63 12.36
C TRP A 340 -8.64 -20.24 11.07
N GLU A 341 -9.62 -21.14 11.16
CA GLU A 341 -10.30 -21.68 9.98
C GLU A 341 -11.02 -20.58 9.19
N PHE A 342 -11.62 -19.60 9.88
CA PHE A 342 -12.21 -18.41 9.25
C PHE A 342 -11.15 -17.59 8.51
N GLU A 343 -10.03 -17.30 9.17
CA GLU A 343 -8.91 -16.57 8.57
C GLU A 343 -8.39 -17.27 7.30
N HIS A 344 -8.23 -18.58 7.38
CA HIS A 344 -7.80 -19.42 6.27
C HIS A 344 -8.78 -19.38 5.09
N GLY A 345 -10.09 -19.47 5.37
CA GLY A 345 -11.14 -19.34 4.35
C GLY A 345 -11.10 -17.97 3.67
N PHE A 346 -10.99 -16.90 4.47
CA PHE A 346 -10.92 -15.52 3.99
C PHE A 346 -9.74 -15.29 3.05
N GLU A 347 -8.54 -15.69 3.46
CA GLU A 347 -7.32 -15.55 2.63
C GLU A 347 -7.41 -16.34 1.32
N GLN A 348 -7.94 -17.57 1.38
CA GLN A 348 -8.14 -18.37 0.17
C GLN A 348 -9.13 -17.72 -0.80
N ALA A 349 -10.22 -17.14 -0.29
CA ALA A 349 -11.20 -16.45 -1.12
C ALA A 349 -10.59 -15.25 -1.83
N VAL A 350 -9.88 -14.39 -1.10
CA VAL A 350 -9.22 -13.20 -1.68
C VAL A 350 -8.21 -13.61 -2.76
N GLY A 351 -7.31 -14.55 -2.46
CA GLY A 351 -6.33 -15.02 -3.44
C GLY A 351 -6.96 -15.71 -4.67
N LYS A 352 -8.08 -16.42 -4.51
CA LYS A 352 -8.83 -17.00 -5.64
C LYS A 352 -9.58 -15.94 -6.45
N PHE A 353 -10.15 -14.94 -5.81
CA PHE A 353 -10.81 -13.81 -6.48
C PHE A 353 -9.81 -13.03 -7.35
N HIS A 354 -8.64 -12.70 -6.80
CA HIS A 354 -7.60 -11.96 -7.53
C HIS A 354 -7.18 -12.73 -8.78
N ARG A 355 -7.03 -14.06 -8.68
CA ARG A 355 -6.75 -14.90 -9.85
C ARG A 355 -7.89 -14.95 -10.86
N ALA A 356 -9.13 -15.01 -10.39
CA ALA A 356 -10.31 -15.02 -11.24
C ALA A 356 -10.51 -13.71 -12.01
N VAL A 357 -10.05 -12.57 -11.48
CA VAL A 357 -10.13 -11.27 -12.15
C VAL A 357 -8.93 -11.04 -13.08
N VAL A 358 -7.71 -11.24 -12.59
CA VAL A 358 -6.48 -10.80 -13.28
C VAL A 358 -5.95 -11.85 -14.27
N TYR A 359 -6.10 -13.14 -14.00
CA TYR A 359 -5.51 -14.22 -14.82
C TYR A 359 -6.53 -15.01 -15.67
N SER A 360 -7.80 -14.60 -15.68
CA SER A 360 -8.81 -15.15 -16.59
C SER A 360 -8.72 -14.59 -18.01
N VAL A 361 -7.81 -13.64 -18.24
CA VAL A 361 -7.56 -12.99 -19.54
C VAL A 361 -6.35 -13.64 -20.18
N ALA A 362 -6.52 -14.89 -20.61
CA ALA A 362 -5.55 -15.62 -21.44
C ALA A 362 -6.29 -16.38 -22.53
#